data_AF-A0A967CMK4-F1
#
_entry.id   AF-A0A967CMK4-F1
#
_cell.length_a   1.000
_cell.length_b   1.000
_cell.length_c   1.000
_cell.angle_alpha   90.00
_cell.angle_beta   90.00
_cell.angle_gamma   90.00
#
_symmetry.space_group_name_H-M   'P 1'
#
loop_
_entity.id
_entity.type
_entity.pdbx_description
1 polymer ?
#
loop_
_entity_poly.entity_id
_entity_poly.type
_entity_poly.pdbx_seq_one_letter_code
_entity_poly.pdbx_strand_id
1 'polypeptide(L)'
;MMIFRYLIVGISRIFFKLINTLPLGIQMIIGHLIGLLCYIFIPKRRKIAFSNINQCLNENTISEKKQITKNHFISLGKSLIEMHLVWFGDQKKIYDKQKIIGLEYLTNSVAEGRGVILLSAHFATLEGIFCSLKEHCPKLAAMY
;
A
#
# COMPACT_ATOMS: atom_id res chain seq x y z
N MET A 1 -20.70 20.56 -14.90
CA MET A 1 -19.40 19.91 -14.58
C MET A 1 -18.99 20.01 -13.11
N MET A 2 -19.15 21.17 -12.45
CA MET A 2 -18.74 21.37 -11.04
C MET A 2 -19.53 20.52 -10.03
N ILE A 3 -20.86 20.50 -10.14
CA ILE A 3 -21.77 19.76 -9.23
C ILE A 3 -21.47 18.25 -9.24
N PHE A 4 -21.23 17.67 -10.42
CA PHE A 4 -20.87 16.25 -10.55
C PHE A 4 -19.57 15.90 -9.83
N ARG A 5 -18.58 16.80 -9.87
CA ARG A 5 -17.31 16.64 -9.17
C ARG A 5 -17.48 16.67 -7.64
N TYR A 6 -18.34 17.55 -7.13
CA TYR A 6 -18.68 17.59 -5.70
C TYR A 6 -19.45 16.36 -5.24
N LEU A 7 -20.34 15.82 -6.08
CA LEU A 7 -21.06 14.58 -5.78
C LEU A 7 -20.09 13.39 -5.67
N ILE A 8 -19.15 13.23 -6.60
CA ILE A 8 -18.14 12.18 -6.54
C ILE A 8 -17.31 12.27 -5.25
N VAL A 9 -16.85 13.48 -4.89
CA VAL A 9 -16.07 13.71 -3.67
C VAL A 9 -16.92 13.48 -2.40
N GLY A 10 -18.19 13.88 -2.41
CA GLY A 10 -19.10 13.65 -1.29
C GLY A 10 -19.36 12.16 -1.06
N ILE A 11 -19.67 11.43 -2.13
CA ILE A 11 -19.91 9.98 -2.10
C ILE A 11 -18.64 9.24 -1.66
N SER A 12 -17.48 9.60 -2.19
CA SER A 12 -16.22 8.97 -1.78
C SER A 12 -15.94 9.20 -0.30
N ARG A 13 -16.15 10.41 0.23
CA ARG A 13 -15.99 10.70 1.67
C ARG A 13 -16.92 9.88 2.54
N ILE A 14 -18.20 9.76 2.17
CA ILE A 14 -19.17 8.96 2.93
C ILE A 14 -18.77 7.48 2.90
N PHE A 15 -18.44 6.96 1.71
CA PHE A 15 -17.97 5.59 1.53
C PHE A 15 -16.75 5.29 2.40
N PHE A 16 -15.75 6.16 2.39
CA PHE A 16 -14.54 6.04 3.19
C PHE A 16 -14.78 6.17 4.70
N LYS A 17 -15.72 7.01 5.11
CA LYS A 17 -16.15 7.11 6.52
C LYS A 17 -16.83 5.83 6.99
N LEU A 18 -17.66 5.21 6.15
CA LEU A 18 -18.27 3.92 6.44
C LEU A 18 -17.21 2.81 6.53
N ILE A 19 -16.27 2.75 5.58
CA ILE A 19 -15.17 1.78 5.63
C ILE A 19 -14.37 1.90 6.93
N ASN A 20 -14.09 3.11 7.40
CA ASN A 20 -13.32 3.31 8.64
C ASN A 20 -13.96 2.69 9.89
N THR A 21 -15.29 2.60 9.93
CA THR A 21 -16.03 1.98 11.04
C THR A 21 -15.97 0.45 11.01
N LEU A 22 -15.62 -0.16 9.88
CA LEU A 22 -15.54 -1.61 9.76
C LEU A 22 -14.30 -2.19 10.46
N PRO A 23 -14.35 -3.43 10.96
CA PRO A 23 -13.18 -4.19 11.38
C PRO A 23 -12.15 -4.32 10.24
N LEU A 24 -10.85 -4.25 10.56
CA LEU A 24 -9.76 -4.27 9.57
C LEU A 24 -9.85 -5.46 8.62
N GLY A 25 -10.24 -6.65 9.11
CA GLY A 25 -10.39 -7.84 8.28
C GLY A 25 -11.38 -7.64 7.12
N ILE A 26 -12.52 -7.00 7.38
CA ILE A 26 -13.53 -6.69 6.36
C ILE A 26 -12.98 -5.65 5.37
N GLN A 27 -12.28 -4.63 5.86
CA GLN A 27 -11.64 -3.65 4.99
C GLN A 27 -10.62 -4.31 4.03
N MET A 28 -9.84 -5.28 4.53
CA MET A 28 -8.89 -6.04 3.72
C MET A 28 -9.57 -6.97 2.70
N ILE A 29 -10.75 -7.50 3.01
CA ILE A 29 -11.58 -8.24 2.05
C ILE A 29 -12.06 -7.30 0.95
N ILE A 30 -12.52 -6.08 1.29
CA ILE A 30 -12.91 -5.07 0.30
C ILE A 30 -11.73 -4.75 -0.62
N GLY A 31 -10.55 -4.48 -0.07
CA GLY A 31 -9.33 -4.25 -0.84
C GLY A 31 -8.97 -5.43 -1.74
N HIS A 32 -9.10 -6.67 -1.24
CA HIS A 32 -8.90 -7.87 -2.04
C HIS A 32 -9.86 -7.94 -3.23
N LEU A 33 -11.15 -7.69 -3.02
CA LEU A 33 -12.16 -7.70 -4.07
C LEU A 33 -11.91 -6.60 -5.09
N ILE A 34 -11.56 -5.38 -4.66
CA ILE A 34 -11.16 -4.28 -5.56
C ILE A 34 -9.99 -4.73 -6.45
N GLY A 35 -8.96 -5.33 -5.87
CA GLY A 35 -7.81 -5.84 -6.60
C GLY A 35 -8.19 -6.92 -7.63
N LEU A 36 -9.05 -7.86 -7.24
CA LEU A 36 -9.58 -8.88 -8.16
C LEU A 36 -10.38 -8.26 -9.32
N LEU A 37 -11.25 -7.30 -9.03
CA LEU A 37 -12.03 -6.60 -10.05
C LEU A 37 -11.09 -5.86 -11.03
N CYS A 38 -10.09 -5.14 -10.51
CA CYS A 38 -9.07 -4.50 -11.36
C CYS A 38 -8.32 -5.51 -12.21
N TYR A 39 -7.95 -6.67 -11.67
CA TYR A 39 -7.31 -7.74 -12.43
C TYR A 39 -8.19 -8.25 -13.57
N ILE A 40 -9.49 -8.41 -13.35
CA ILE A 40 -10.45 -8.93 -14.34
C ILE A 40 -10.73 -7.86 -15.41
N PHE A 41 -11.10 -6.66 -14.99
CA PHE A 41 -11.67 -5.62 -15.86
C PHE A 41 -10.63 -4.68 -16.50
N ILE A 42 -9.36 -4.72 -16.10
CA ILE A 42 -8.31 -3.85 -16.65
C ILE A 42 -7.24 -4.69 -17.40
N PRO A 43 -7.60 -5.33 -18.53
CA PRO A 43 -6.72 -6.28 -19.21
C PRO A 43 -5.42 -5.65 -19.71
N LYS A 44 -5.43 -4.37 -20.10
CA LYS A 44 -4.23 -3.63 -20.51
C LYS A 44 -3.19 -3.57 -19.39
N ARG A 45 -3.61 -3.24 -18.15
CA ARG A 45 -2.72 -3.19 -16.99
C ARG A 45 -2.25 -4.58 -16.60
N ARG A 46 -3.15 -5.58 -16.65
CA ARG A 46 -2.80 -6.99 -16.40
C ARG A 46 -1.70 -7.48 -17.34
N LYS A 47 -1.80 -7.17 -18.64
CA LYS A 47 -0.80 -7.56 -19.65
C LYS A 47 0.57 -6.93 -19.36
N ILE A 48 0.61 -5.65 -19.00
CA ILE A 48 1.87 -4.95 -18.65
C ILE A 48 2.50 -5.59 -17.42
N ALA A 49 1.72 -5.78 -16.35
CA ALA A 49 2.23 -6.40 -15.12
C ALA A 49 2.78 -7.82 -15.37
N PHE A 50 2.06 -8.64 -16.14
CA PHE A 50 2.52 -9.98 -16.52
C PHE A 50 3.81 -9.93 -17.34
N SER A 51 3.94 -8.99 -18.28
CA SER A 51 5.16 -8.83 -19.09
C SER A 51 6.37 -8.50 -18.21
N ASN A 52 6.21 -7.57 -17.25
CA ASN A 52 7.28 -7.20 -16.32
C ASN A 52 7.66 -8.39 -15.44
N ILE A 53 6.68 -9.08 -14.87
CA ILE A 53 6.91 -10.30 -14.06
C ILE A 53 7.62 -11.38 -14.90
N ASN A 54 7.21 -11.55 -16.16
CA ASN A 54 7.81 -12.56 -17.03
C ASN A 54 9.29 -12.27 -17.34
N GLN A 55 9.68 -11.00 -17.43
CA GLN A 55 11.08 -10.58 -17.64
C GLN A 55 11.92 -10.71 -16.37
N CYS A 56 11.35 -10.38 -15.20
CA CYS A 56 12.09 -10.40 -13.93
C CYS A 56 12.23 -11.81 -13.33
N LEU A 57 11.25 -12.69 -13.53
CA LEU A 57 11.15 -13.98 -12.84
C LEU A 57 11.28 -15.15 -13.82
N ASN A 58 12.39 -15.21 -14.56
CA ASN A 58 12.55 -16.15 -15.66
C ASN A 58 12.40 -17.62 -15.26
N GLU A 59 12.83 -17.98 -14.05
CA GLU A 59 12.81 -19.35 -13.51
C GLU A 59 11.40 -19.85 -13.15
N ASN A 60 10.44 -18.94 -12.94
CA ASN A 60 9.08 -19.33 -12.61
C ASN A 60 8.29 -19.85 -13.81
N THR A 61 7.40 -20.81 -13.54
CA THR A 61 6.48 -21.32 -14.55
C THR A 61 5.46 -20.25 -14.97
N ILE A 62 4.85 -20.42 -16.13
CA ILE A 62 3.79 -19.51 -16.62
C ILE A 62 2.62 -19.43 -15.62
N SER A 63 2.29 -20.56 -14.97
CA SER A 63 1.21 -20.62 -13.97
C SER A 63 1.54 -19.77 -12.74
N GLU A 64 2.75 -19.92 -12.20
CA GLU A 64 3.25 -19.12 -11.09
C GLU A 64 3.27 -17.64 -11.43
N LYS A 65 3.79 -17.27 -12.61
CA LYS A 65 3.81 -15.87 -13.08
C LYS A 65 2.39 -15.28 -13.16
N LYS A 66 1.40 -16.05 -13.63
CA LYS A 66 -0.01 -15.62 -13.64
C LYS A 66 -0.55 -15.42 -12.22
N GLN A 67 -0.22 -16.33 -11.30
CA GLN A 67 -0.64 -16.22 -9.90
C GLN A 67 0.01 -15.02 -9.20
N ILE A 68 1.31 -14.79 -9.39
CA ILE A 68 2.03 -13.62 -8.90
C ILE A 68 1.41 -12.34 -9.46
N THR A 69 1.07 -12.33 -10.75
CA THR A 69 0.36 -11.19 -11.36
C THR A 69 -0.98 -10.95 -10.69
N LYS A 70 -1.80 -11.98 -10.45
CA LYS A 70 -3.08 -11.83 -9.74
C LYS A 70 -2.88 -11.31 -8.31
N ASN A 71 -1.91 -11.86 -7.59
CA ASN A 71 -1.57 -11.44 -6.23
C ASN A 71 -1.09 -9.99 -6.19
N HIS A 72 -0.34 -9.52 -7.19
CA HIS A 72 0.07 -8.12 -7.31
C HIS A 72 -1.15 -7.18 -7.35
N PHE A 73 -2.18 -7.50 -8.15
CA PHE A 73 -3.40 -6.69 -8.20
C PHE A 73 -4.18 -6.73 -6.88
N ILE A 74 -4.25 -7.89 -6.23
CA ILE A 74 -4.84 -8.02 -4.89
C ILE A 74 -4.10 -7.13 -3.89
N SER A 75 -2.76 -7.13 -3.91
CA SER A 75 -1.94 -6.27 -3.05
C SER A 75 -2.14 -4.78 -3.35
N LEU A 76 -2.29 -4.39 -4.62
CA LEU A 76 -2.64 -3.01 -4.99
C LEU A 76 -4.00 -2.60 -4.41
N GLY A 77 -5.02 -3.46 -4.52
CA GLY A 77 -6.34 -3.19 -3.96
C GLY A 77 -6.33 -3.03 -2.44
N LYS A 78 -5.56 -3.87 -1.73
CA LYS A 78 -5.34 -3.72 -0.28
C LYS A 78 -4.57 -2.44 0.06
N SER A 79 -3.57 -2.07 -0.73
CA SER A 79 -2.79 -0.84 -0.54
C SER A 79 -3.65 0.42 -0.61
N LEU A 80 -4.72 0.41 -1.41
CA LEU A 80 -5.67 1.53 -1.43
C LEU A 80 -6.40 1.70 -0.10
N ILE A 81 -6.78 0.59 0.55
CA ILE A 81 -7.38 0.61 1.89
C ILE A 81 -6.38 1.09 2.93
N GLU A 82 -5.14 0.62 2.84
CA GLU A 82 -4.07 1.02 3.75
C GLU A 82 -3.75 2.51 3.62
N MET A 83 -3.58 3.02 2.40
CA MET A 83 -3.38 4.45 2.14
C MET A 83 -4.52 5.28 2.71
N HIS A 84 -5.77 4.84 2.51
CA HIS A 84 -6.94 5.51 3.07
C HIS A 84 -6.90 5.54 4.61
N LEU A 85 -6.57 4.41 5.25
CA LEU A 85 -6.41 4.33 6.71
C LEU A 85 -5.27 5.23 7.22
N VAL A 86 -4.16 5.30 6.49
CA VAL A 86 -3.01 6.13 6.84
C VAL A 86 -3.36 7.62 6.77
N TRP A 87 -4.08 8.06 5.74
CA TRP A 87 -4.37 9.49 5.55
C TRP A 87 -5.61 10.00 6.29
N PHE A 88 -6.65 9.17 6.43
CA PHE A 88 -7.96 9.60 6.91
C PHE A 88 -8.55 8.73 8.02
N GLY A 89 -7.91 7.59 8.33
CA GLY A 89 -8.41 6.61 9.29
C GLY A 89 -7.60 6.57 10.58
N ASP A 90 -7.78 5.45 11.29
CA ASP A 90 -7.01 5.14 12.49
C ASP A 90 -5.73 4.40 12.10
N GLN A 91 -4.61 5.13 12.10
CA GLN A 91 -3.29 4.60 11.74
C GLN A 91 -2.87 3.41 12.61
N LYS A 92 -3.35 3.34 13.87
CA LYS A 92 -3.01 2.26 14.82
C LYS A 92 -3.45 0.89 14.33
N LYS A 93 -4.57 0.81 13.60
CA LYS A 93 -5.09 -0.44 13.03
C LYS A 93 -4.08 -1.14 12.11
N ILE A 94 -3.21 -0.38 11.46
CA ILE A 94 -2.15 -0.90 10.60
C ILE A 94 -0.84 -0.98 11.38
N TYR A 95 -0.46 0.11 12.06
CA TYR A 95 0.82 0.23 12.76
C TYR A 95 1.06 -0.91 13.76
N ASP A 96 0.08 -1.22 14.61
CA ASP A 96 0.22 -2.23 15.68
C ASP A 96 0.49 -3.65 15.15
N LYS A 97 0.28 -3.86 13.84
CA LYS A 97 0.47 -5.15 13.17
C LYS A 97 1.75 -5.22 12.35
N GLN A 98 2.53 -4.14 12.29
CA GLN A 98 3.78 -4.11 11.54
C GLN A 98 4.94 -4.62 12.38
N LYS A 99 5.89 -5.27 11.71
CA LYS A 99 7.16 -5.66 12.29
C LYS A 99 8.28 -5.04 11.46
N ILE A 100 9.11 -4.21 12.08
CA ILE A 100 10.28 -3.62 11.45
C ILE A 100 11.48 -4.50 11.76
N ILE A 101 12.21 -4.94 10.73
CA ILE A 101 13.41 -5.76 10.84
C ILE A 101 14.61 -4.88 10.48
N GLY A 102 15.67 -4.89 11.28
CA GLY A 102 16.85 -4.05 11.05
C GLY A 102 16.67 -2.59 11.49
N LEU A 103 15.74 -2.32 12.41
CA LEU A 103 15.49 -0.98 12.95
C LEU A 103 16.74 -0.41 13.66
N GLU A 104 17.52 -1.29 14.28
CA GLU A 104 18.77 -0.98 14.96
C GLU A 104 19.78 -0.26 14.07
N TYR A 105 19.81 -0.54 12.76
CA TYR A 105 20.70 0.14 11.82
C TYR A 105 20.36 1.63 11.69
N LEU A 106 19.06 1.94 11.70
CA LEU A 106 18.57 3.32 11.67
C LEU A 106 18.84 4.00 13.01
N THR A 107 18.40 3.41 14.13
CA THR A 107 18.46 4.06 15.44
C THR A 107 19.90 4.30 15.90
N ASN A 108 20.80 3.35 15.66
CA ASN A 108 22.21 3.50 16.05
C ASN A 108 22.91 4.58 15.23
N SER A 109 22.70 4.59 13.90
CA SER A 109 23.28 5.61 13.02
C SER A 109 22.83 7.02 13.41
N VAL A 110 21.54 7.18 13.75
CA VAL A 110 20.98 8.46 14.23
C VAL A 110 21.56 8.84 15.60
N ALA A 111 21.68 7.89 16.53
CA ALA A 111 22.24 8.13 17.86
C ALA A 111 23.71 8.60 17.81
N GLU A 112 24.46 8.13 16.82
CA GLU A 112 25.84 8.58 16.55
C GLU A 112 25.92 9.94 15.82
N GLY A 113 24.79 10.60 15.57
CA GLY A 113 24.74 11.89 14.90
C GLY A 113 24.96 11.83 13.38
N ARG A 114 24.86 10.65 12.76
CA ARG A 114 25.00 10.49 11.31
C ARG A 114 23.68 10.80 10.58
N GLY A 115 23.77 11.42 9.42
CA GLY A 115 22.65 11.51 8.48
C GLY A 115 22.36 10.16 7.83
N VAL A 116 21.08 9.78 7.75
CA VAL A 116 20.64 8.50 7.16
C VAL A 116 19.72 8.76 5.98
N ILE A 117 19.99 8.11 4.84
CA ILE A 117 19.11 8.09 3.68
C ILE A 117 18.42 6.73 3.64
N LEU A 118 17.09 6.73 3.78
CA LEU A 118 16.26 5.53 3.61
C LEU A 118 15.79 5.46 2.16
N LEU A 119 16.22 4.41 1.45
CA LEU A 119 15.82 4.16 0.07
C LEU A 119 14.77 3.06 0.01
N SER A 120 13.68 3.31 -0.72
CA SER A 120 12.62 2.32 -0.98
C SER A 120 12.18 2.38 -2.43
N ALA A 121 11.67 1.26 -2.95
CA ALA A 121 10.98 1.24 -4.23
C ALA A 121 9.48 1.49 -4.05
N HIS A 122 8.78 1.72 -5.16
CA HIS A 122 7.32 1.89 -5.17
C HIS A 122 6.61 0.54 -5.00
N PHE A 123 6.63 0.01 -3.78
CA PHE A 123 5.90 -1.20 -3.42
C PHE A 123 4.46 -0.90 -2.99
N ALA A 124 3.63 -1.94 -3.08
CA ALA A 124 2.37 -1.97 -2.34
C ALA A 124 2.65 -1.65 -0.85
N THR A 125 1.68 -1.02 -0.17
CA THR A 125 1.74 -0.68 1.26
C THR A 125 2.75 0.39 1.68
N LEU A 126 3.37 1.13 0.74
CA LEU A 126 4.46 2.09 1.00
C LEU A 126 4.11 3.18 2.03
N GLU A 127 2.89 3.71 2.00
CA GLU A 127 2.43 4.80 2.88
C GLU A 127 2.55 4.45 4.37
N GLY A 128 2.37 3.16 4.71
CA GLY A 128 2.45 2.70 6.09
C GLY A 128 3.87 2.76 6.68
N ILE A 129 4.91 2.73 5.84
CA ILE A 129 6.30 2.70 6.29
C ILE A 129 6.68 4.00 6.99
N PHE A 130 6.28 5.14 6.43
CA PHE A 130 6.61 6.45 6.99
C PHE A 130 6.00 6.63 8.37
N CYS A 131 4.72 6.28 8.54
CA CYS A 131 4.04 6.36 9.83
C CYS A 131 4.74 5.50 10.89
N SER A 132 5.13 4.28 10.54
CA SER A 132 5.75 3.35 11.50
C SER A 132 7.16 3.75 11.92
N LEU A 133 7.94 4.35 11.00
CA LEU A 133 9.29 4.81 11.31
C LEU A 133 9.31 6.12 12.09
N LYS A 134 8.25 6.94 11.99
CA LYS A 134 8.19 8.25 12.66
C LYS A 134 8.27 8.14 14.19
N GLU A 135 7.72 7.09 14.79
CA GLU A 135 7.83 6.85 16.24
C GLU A 135 9.28 6.58 16.68
N HIS A 136 10.10 6.01 15.78
CA HIS A 136 11.48 5.62 16.04
C HIS A 136 12.49 6.69 15.61
N CYS A 137 12.10 7.56 14.68
CA CYS A 137 12.90 8.69 14.20
C CYS A 137 12.00 9.92 14.00
N PRO A 138 11.83 10.77 15.03
CA PRO A 138 10.96 11.95 14.96
C PRO A 138 11.40 13.00 13.93
N LYS A 139 12.69 12.98 13.55
CA LYS A 139 13.29 13.85 12.53
C LYS A 139 13.16 13.30 11.11
N LEU A 140 12.47 12.17 10.92
CA LEU A 140 12.26 11.57 9.61
C LEU A 140 11.56 12.56 8.67
N ALA A 141 12.18 12.79 7.51
CA ALA A 141 11.60 13.55 6.41
C ALA A 141 11.53 12.65 5.17
N ALA A 142 10.51 12.85 4.36
CA ALA A 142 10.34 12.18 3.07
C ALA A 142 10.36 13.22 1.96
N MET A 143 10.92 12.83 0.81
CA MET A 143 10.84 13.58 -0.44
C MET A 143 9.87 12.83 -1.35
N TYR A 144 8.82 13.50 -1.82
CA TYR A 144 7.86 12.99 -2.81
C TYR A 144 8.21 13.50 -4.21
#